data_AF-A0A3D0NWR3-F1
#
_entry.id   AF-A0A3D0NWR3-F1
#
_cell.length_a   1.000
_cell.length_b   1.000
_cell.length_c   1.000
_cell.angle_alpha   90.00
_cell.angle_beta   90.00
_cell.angle_gamma   90.00
#
_symmetry.space_group_name_H-M   'P 1'
#
loop_
_entity.id
_entity.type
_entity.pdbx_description
1 polymer ?
#
loop_
_entity_poly.entity_id
_entity_poly.type
_entity_poly.pdbx_seq_one_letter_code
_entity_poly.pdbx_strand_id
1 'polypeptide(L)'
;MYEHYTRPSVDDIFAGKTSKYALAIAVAKRAREITDDLFAEKEKGGKGSDKPLKTCDKPVLVAIKEFEDHQYAILEPDTYD
;
A
#
# COMPACT_ATOMS: atom_id res chain seq x y z
N MET A 1 -25.69 2.18 7.93
CA MET A 1 -24.80 1.03 7.68
C MET A 1 -23.39 1.58 7.56
N TYR A 2 -22.65 1.68 8.66
CA TYR A 2 -21.23 2.04 8.61
C TYR A 2 -20.44 0.75 8.35
N GLU A 3 -19.71 0.67 7.25
CA GLU A 3 -18.74 -0.41 7.05
C GLU A 3 -17.73 -0.36 8.20
N HIS A 4 -17.70 -1.43 8.99
CA HIS A 4 -16.64 -1.65 9.96
C HIS A 4 -15.36 -1.90 9.17
N TYR A 5 -14.55 -0.85 9.01
CA TYR A 5 -13.19 -0.96 8.51
C TYR A 5 -12.35 -1.67 9.57
N THR A 6 -12.43 -3.00 9.61
CA THR A 6 -11.56 -3.83 10.43
C THR A 6 -10.15 -3.55 9.96
N ARG A 7 -9.32 -2.98 10.85
CA ARG A 7 -7.91 -2.77 10.53
C ARG A 7 -7.33 -4.13 10.17
N PRO A 8 -6.61 -4.23 9.05
CA PRO A 8 -5.76 -5.35 8.71
C PRO A 8 -5.09 -5.93 9.96
N SER A 9 -5.30 -7.22 10.21
CA SER A 9 -4.65 -7.90 11.33
C SER A 9 -3.16 -7.87 11.06
N VAL A 10 -2.46 -7.12 11.90
CA VAL A 10 -1.01 -6.96 11.83
C VAL A 10 -0.32 -8.33 11.86
N ASP A 11 -0.89 -9.29 12.59
CA ASP A 11 -0.37 -10.65 12.70
C ASP A 11 -0.57 -11.49 11.43
N ASP A 12 -1.63 -11.25 10.65
CA ASP A 12 -1.85 -11.93 9.36
C ASP A 12 -0.84 -11.44 8.32
N ILE A 13 -0.43 -10.17 8.40
CA ILE A 13 0.67 -9.62 7.59
C ILE A 13 2.03 -10.18 8.08
N PHE A 14 2.13 -10.65 9.33
CA PHE A 14 3.35 -11.24 9.93
C PHE A 14 3.51 -12.74 9.75
N ALA A 15 2.66 -13.43 8.98
CA ALA A 15 2.80 -14.87 8.76
C ALA A 15 4.13 -15.30 8.06
N GLY A 16 4.98 -14.34 7.66
CA GLY A 16 6.33 -14.55 7.13
C GLY A 16 7.44 -13.94 8.00
N LYS A 17 8.68 -14.42 7.80
CA LYS A 17 9.93 -14.04 8.51
C LYS A 17 10.37 -12.57 8.32
N THR A 18 9.47 -11.65 8.07
CA THR A 18 9.75 -10.24 7.77
C THR A 18 9.59 -9.41 9.04
N SER A 19 10.56 -8.54 9.33
CA SER A 19 10.50 -7.70 10.53
C SER A 19 9.32 -6.72 10.50
N LYS A 20 8.77 -6.38 11.66
CA LYS A 20 7.70 -5.36 11.80
C LYS A 20 8.07 -4.02 11.18
N TYR A 21 9.35 -3.71 11.24
CA TYR A 21 9.92 -2.48 10.69
C TYR A 21 10.01 -2.54 9.17
N ALA A 22 10.42 -3.66 8.58
CA ALA A 22 10.47 -3.77 7.12
C ALA A 22 9.09 -3.67 6.49
N LEU A 23 8.05 -4.23 7.11
CA LEU A 23 6.67 -4.03 6.66
C LEU A 23 6.28 -2.55 6.69
N ALA A 24 6.52 -1.85 7.81
CA ALA A 24 6.19 -0.44 7.91
C ALA A 24 6.93 0.41 6.85
N ILE A 25 8.22 0.09 6.62
CA ILE A 25 9.03 0.77 5.59
C ILE A 25 8.49 0.47 4.19
N ALA A 26 8.16 -0.80 3.90
CA ALA A 26 7.64 -1.22 2.60
C ALA A 26 6.29 -0.57 2.28
N VAL A 27 5.35 -0.59 3.24
CA VAL A 27 4.05 0.09 3.14
C VAL A 27 4.23 1.60 2.94
N ALA A 28 5.14 2.23 3.69
CA ALA A 28 5.38 3.67 3.57
C ALA A 28 5.98 4.05 2.20
N LYS A 29 6.92 3.24 1.68
CA LYS A 29 7.47 3.42 0.33
C LYS A 29 6.38 3.29 -0.73
N ARG A 30 5.59 2.21 -0.66
CA ARG A 30 4.52 1.96 -1.62
C ARG A 30 3.44 3.04 -1.59
N ALA A 31 3.07 3.52 -0.41
CA ALA A 31 2.14 4.62 -0.26
C ALA A 31 2.63 5.93 -0.91
N ARG A 32 3.95 6.18 -0.91
CA ARG A 32 4.54 7.33 -1.61
C ARG A 32 4.44 7.17 -3.12
N GLU A 33 4.77 6.01 -3.66
CA GLU A 33 4.62 5.73 -5.11
C GLU A 33 3.18 5.94 -5.57
N ILE A 34 2.19 5.40 -4.83
CA ILE A 34 0.77 5.61 -5.12
C ILE A 34 0.41 7.10 -5.11
N THR A 35 0.99 7.85 -4.18
CA THR A 35 0.77 9.30 -4.08
C THR A 35 1.36 10.03 -5.29
N ASP A 36 2.57 9.68 -5.69
CA ASP A 36 3.26 10.27 -6.85
C ASP A 36 2.52 9.96 -8.16
N ASP A 37 2.05 8.72 -8.34
CA ASP A 37 1.23 8.31 -9.48
C ASP A 37 -0.09 9.12 -9.52
N LEU A 38 -0.75 9.29 -8.37
CA LEU A 38 -1.97 10.10 -8.25
C LEU A 38 -1.73 11.58 -8.60
N PHE A 39 -0.58 12.14 -8.25
CA PHE A 39 -0.22 13.51 -8.63
C PHE A 39 0.08 13.62 -10.12
N ALA A 40 0.86 12.67 -10.67
CA ALA A 40 1.21 12.64 -12.10
C ALA A 40 -0.03 12.51 -13.01
N GLU A 41 -1.02 11.69 -12.61
CA GLU A 41 -2.27 11.54 -13.35
C GLU A 41 -3.17 12.80 -13.29
N LYS A 42 -3.12 13.55 -12.17
CA LYS A 42 -3.82 14.85 -12.06
C LYS A 42 -3.19 15.92 -12.96
N GLU A 43 -1.87 15.96 -13.08
CA GLU A 43 -1.17 16.95 -13.90
C GLU A 43 -1.39 16.74 -15.41
N LYS A 44 -1.62 15.50 -15.85
CA LYS A 44 -1.90 15.17 -17.25
C LYS A 44 -3.29 15.60 -17.74
N GLY A 45 -4.07 16.30 -16.92
CA GLY A 45 -5.34 16.91 -17.34
C GLY A 45 -6.44 15.89 -17.68
N GLY A 46 -6.36 14.68 -17.13
CA GLY A 46 -7.33 13.61 -17.36
C GLY A 46 -8.73 14.00 -16.92
N LYS A 47 -9.56 14.52 -17.84
CA LYS A 47 -11.01 14.41 -17.73
C LYS A 47 -11.37 12.94 -17.83
N GLY A 48 -11.68 12.34 -16.68
CA GLY A 48 -12.42 11.08 -16.58
C GLY A 48 -11.73 9.88 -17.23
N SER A 49 -10.85 9.21 -16.50
CA SER A 49 -10.87 7.75 -16.58
C SER A 49 -12.08 7.28 -15.79
N ASP A 50 -12.99 6.54 -16.43
CA ASP A 50 -14.20 5.92 -15.86
C ASP A 50 -13.92 4.87 -14.77
N LYS A 51 -12.69 4.83 -14.26
CA LYS A 51 -12.38 4.26 -12.97
C LYS A 51 -11.96 5.42 -12.08
N PRO A 52 -12.86 5.94 -11.22
CA PRO A 52 -12.35 6.67 -10.07
C PRO A 52 -11.45 5.67 -9.34
N LEU A 53 -10.14 5.82 -9.47
CA LEU A 53 -9.22 5.36 -8.45
C LEU A 53 -9.79 6.01 -7.20
N LYS A 54 -10.53 5.23 -6.40
CA LYS A 54 -11.43 5.78 -5.38
C LYS A 54 -10.63 6.79 -4.59
N THR A 55 -10.92 8.07 -4.83
CA THR A 55 -10.19 9.21 -4.27
C THR A 55 -10.34 9.30 -2.74
N CYS A 56 -10.97 8.30 -2.13
CA CYS A 56 -11.24 8.15 -0.71
C CYS A 56 -10.28 7.18 -0.01
N ASP A 57 -9.56 6.31 -0.74
CA ASP A 57 -8.70 5.33 -0.10
C ASP A 57 -7.32 5.95 0.11
N LYS A 58 -7.01 6.29 1.37
CA LYS A 58 -5.70 6.86 1.75
C LYS A 58 -4.59 5.96 1.15
N PRO A 59 -3.52 6.52 0.52
CA PRO A 59 -2.48 5.72 -0.15
C PRO A 59 -1.89 4.59 0.72
N VAL A 60 -1.80 4.82 2.03
CA VAL A 60 -1.38 3.82 3.01
C VAL A 60 -2.33 2.62 3.08
N LEU A 61 -3.64 2.83 3.02
CA LEU A 61 -4.64 1.76 3.05
C LEU A 61 -4.61 0.93 1.77
N VAL A 62 -4.39 1.58 0.62
CA VAL A 62 -4.19 0.89 -0.66
C VAL A 62 -2.95 0.02 -0.59
N ALA A 63 -1.82 0.58 -0.15
CA ALA A 63 -0.58 -0.18 0.02
C ALA A 63 -0.76 -1.39 0.96
N ILE A 64 -1.41 -1.22 2.12
CA ILE A 64 -1.65 -2.35 3.03
C ILE A 64 -2.45 -3.46 2.33
N LYS A 65 -3.50 -3.10 1.59
CA LYS A 65 -4.30 -4.08 0.85
C LYS A 65 -3.48 -4.79 -0.24
N GLU A 66 -2.62 -4.08 -0.97
CA GLU A 66 -1.72 -4.71 -1.96
C GLU A 66 -0.77 -5.73 -1.31
N PHE A 67 -0.32 -5.47 -0.07
CA PHE A 67 0.49 -6.43 0.70
C PHE A 67 -0.35 -7.60 1.24
N GLU A 68 -1.59 -7.37 1.70
CA GLU A 68 -2.54 -8.43 2.10
C GLU A 68 -2.90 -9.35 0.92
N ASP A 69 -3.09 -8.77 -0.27
CA ASP A 69 -3.38 -9.48 -1.52
C ASP A 69 -2.12 -10.15 -2.12
N HIS A 70 -0.99 -10.15 -1.40
CA HIS A 70 0.30 -10.71 -1.80
C HIS A 70 0.83 -10.22 -3.16
N GLN A 71 0.49 -8.99 -3.55
CA GLN A 71 0.99 -8.39 -4.80
C GLN A 71 2.46 -7.99 -4.72
N TYR A 72 2.96 -7.77 -3.50
CA TYR A 72 4.35 -7.41 -3.22
C TYR A 72 4.95 -8.33 -2.16
N ALA A 73 6.25 -8.63 -2.33
CA ALA A 73 7.04 -9.34 -1.35
C ALA A 73 8.11 -8.41 -0.76
N ILE A 74 8.33 -8.53 0.55
CA ILE A 74 9.42 -7.82 1.24
C ILE A 74 10.65 -8.72 1.20
N LEU A 75 11.70 -8.23 0.56
CA LEU A 75 13.00 -8.90 0.51
C LEU A 75 13.96 -8.16 1.44
N GLU A 76 14.31 -8.80 2.55
CA GLU A 76 15.40 -8.35 3.42
C GLU A 76 16.70 -9.05 2.96
N PRO A 77 17.83 -8.34 2.84
CA PRO A 77 19.11 -8.97 2.56
C PRO A 77 19.55 -9.83 3.77
N ASP A 78 20.07 -11.03 3.50
CA ASP A 78 20.51 -11.97 4.55
C ASP A 78 21.73 -11.46 5.34
N THR A 79 22.52 -10.55 4.75
CA THR A 79 23.68 -9.89 5.36
C THR A 79 23.84 -8.45 4.85
N TYR A 80 24.24 -7.55 5.75
CA TYR A 80 24.70 -6.20 5.43
C TYR A 80 26.23 -6.15 5.56
N ASP A 81 26.94 -6.88 4.70
CA ASP A 81 28.41 -6.82 4.61
C ASP A 81 28.89 -5.51 3.96
#